data_AF-A0A135VD85-F1
#
_entry.id   AF-A0A135VD85-F1
#
_cell.length_a   1.000
_cell.length_b   1.000
_cell.length_c   1.000
_cell.angle_alpha   90.00
_cell.angle_beta   90.00
_cell.angle_gamma   90.00
#
_symmetry.space_group_name_H-M   'P 1'
#
loop_
_entity.id
_entity.type
_entity.pdbx_description
1 polymer ?
#
loop_
_entity_poly.entity_id
_entity_poly.type
_entity_poly.pdbx_seq_one_letter_code
_entity_poly.pdbx_strand_id
1 'polypeptide(L)'
;MKMDPIDERMHRLSSLKELLSTEKLQIGVFVTISLIILFFTVALYLIGTPRFEIFFGSINPVFMISIIIVLGLGLVSILLSQEWVDIYKRENLKSLLLISLPTVPFALGAILVDLVFPYPEDTNVLLPKSLLFYPTMGFVVEILFHLLPLTLLLALLTSVFKGRDFDRIFLVIIVIISLLEPLYQLDFSGTGHPIWISAIEGIRLFLFSYVQLSILKKYDFLSMYWFRIIYYIWWHLVWGTIRLVVLF
;
A
#
# COMPACT_ATOMS: atom_id res chain seq x y z
N MET A 1 22.74 1.37 -39.53
CA MET A 1 22.56 2.45 -38.53
C MET A 1 21.92 1.81 -37.31
N LYS A 2 22.67 1.61 -36.21
CA LYS A 2 22.07 1.08 -34.97
C LYS A 2 21.19 2.19 -34.40
N MET A 3 19.90 1.91 -34.22
CA MET A 3 19.01 2.84 -33.49
C MET A 3 19.61 3.10 -32.12
N ASP A 4 19.53 4.35 -31.67
CA ASP A 4 19.88 4.71 -30.31
C ASP A 4 19.01 3.86 -29.37
N PRO A 5 19.57 3.20 -28.34
CA PRO A 5 18.80 2.47 -27.33
C PRO A 5 17.64 3.28 -26.71
N ILE A 6 17.71 4.62 -26.78
CA ILE A 6 16.65 5.53 -26.37
C ILE A 6 15.48 5.54 -27.37
N ASP A 7 15.75 5.53 -28.67
CA ASP A 7 14.69 5.46 -29.71
C ASP A 7 14.00 4.10 -29.72
N GLU A 8 14.74 3.02 -29.42
CA GLU A 8 14.17 1.67 -29.27
C GLU A 8 13.26 1.56 -28.04
N ARG A 9 13.55 2.33 -26.96
CA ARG A 9 12.68 2.43 -25.78
C ARG A 9 11.45 3.30 -26.00
N MET A 10 11.56 4.40 -26.75
CA MET A 10 10.39 5.21 -27.11
C MET A 10 9.48 4.50 -28.13
N HIS A 11 10.03 3.67 -29.01
CA HIS A 11 9.25 2.83 -29.92
C HIS A 11 8.46 1.73 -29.18
N ARG A 12 8.86 1.29 -27.98
CA ARG A 12 8.08 0.33 -27.15
C ARG A 12 6.80 0.91 -26.54
N LEU A 13 6.53 2.20 -26.70
CA LEU A 13 5.21 2.77 -26.40
C LEU A 13 4.14 2.40 -27.46
N SER A 14 4.51 1.77 -28.58
CA SER A 14 3.57 1.13 -29.51
C SER A 14 3.31 -0.30 -29.05
N SER A 15 2.19 -0.70 -28.47
CA SER A 15 0.95 -0.01 -28.15
C SER A 15 0.41 -0.58 -26.84
N LEU A 16 -0.43 0.15 -26.11
CA LEU A 16 -1.20 -0.37 -24.97
C LEU A 16 -1.83 -1.76 -25.24
N LYS A 17 -2.17 -2.07 -26.50
CA LYS A 17 -2.71 -3.38 -26.89
C LYS A 17 -1.69 -4.52 -26.72
N GLU A 18 -0.41 -4.27 -26.95
CA GLU A 18 0.65 -5.25 -26.79
C GLU A 18 0.87 -5.55 -25.30
N LEU A 19 0.98 -4.51 -24.47
CA LEU A 19 1.03 -4.65 -23.01
C LEU A 19 -0.20 -5.41 -22.48
N LEU A 20 -1.40 -5.02 -22.92
CA LEU A 20 -2.64 -5.72 -22.57
C LEU A 20 -2.67 -7.15 -23.09
N SER A 21 -1.86 -7.52 -24.08
CA SER A 21 -1.81 -8.87 -24.63
C SER A 21 -0.82 -9.77 -23.91
N THR A 22 0.34 -9.23 -23.53
CA THR A 22 1.41 -9.95 -22.82
C THR A 22 1.13 -10.04 -21.33
N GLU A 23 0.66 -8.94 -20.72
CA GLU A 23 0.45 -8.80 -19.28
C GLU A 23 -1.00 -9.02 -18.83
N LYS A 24 -1.80 -9.78 -19.62
CA LYS A 24 -3.23 -10.04 -19.34
C LYS A 24 -3.48 -10.50 -17.91
N LEU A 25 -2.63 -11.39 -17.41
CA LEU A 25 -2.78 -11.95 -16.07
C LEU A 25 -2.48 -10.90 -14.99
N GLN A 26 -1.39 -10.13 -15.13
CA GLN A 26 -1.02 -9.08 -14.20
C GLN A 26 -2.14 -8.04 -14.06
N ILE A 27 -2.63 -7.55 -15.20
CA ILE A 27 -3.68 -6.54 -15.27
C ILE A 27 -5.01 -7.13 -14.78
N GLY A 28 -5.34 -8.36 -15.17
CA GLY A 28 -6.54 -9.06 -14.73
C GLY A 28 -6.62 -9.23 -13.21
N VAL A 29 -5.50 -9.57 -12.56
CA VAL A 29 -5.42 -9.67 -11.10
C VAL A 29 -5.65 -8.29 -10.46
N PHE A 30 -4.97 -7.24 -10.94
CA PHE A 30 -5.13 -5.90 -10.40
C PHE A 30 -6.57 -5.38 -10.54
N VAL A 31 -7.19 -5.57 -11.72
CA VAL A 31 -8.59 -5.20 -11.97
C VAL A 31 -9.52 -5.97 -11.04
N THR A 32 -9.29 -7.27 -10.84
CA THR A 32 -10.12 -8.09 -9.94
C THR A 32 -10.07 -7.56 -8.50
N ILE A 33 -8.87 -7.27 -7.98
CA ILE A 33 -8.70 -6.66 -6.65
C ILE A 33 -9.43 -5.31 -6.59
N SER A 34 -9.23 -4.46 -7.61
CA SER A 34 -9.87 -3.14 -7.69
C SER A 34 -11.40 -3.23 -7.66
N LEU A 35 -12.00 -4.18 -8.38
CA LEU A 35 -13.45 -4.39 -8.39
C LEU A 35 -13.96 -4.88 -7.04
N ILE A 36 -13.21 -5.76 -6.35
CA ILE A 36 -13.54 -6.19 -4.99
C ILE A 36 -13.53 -4.99 -4.03
N ILE A 37 -12.52 -4.12 -4.13
CA ILE A 37 -12.41 -2.91 -3.30
C ILE A 37 -13.53 -1.90 -3.59
N LEU A 38 -13.88 -1.71 -4.86
CA LEU A 38 -15.01 -0.88 -5.23
C LEU A 38 -16.32 -1.43 -4.65
N PHE A 39 -16.54 -2.75 -4.74
CA PHE A 39 -17.69 -3.41 -4.15
C PHE A 39 -17.74 -3.22 -2.63
N PHE A 40 -16.63 -3.43 -1.92
CA PHE A 40 -16.53 -3.18 -0.48
C PHE A 40 -16.89 -1.74 -0.12
N THR A 41 -16.39 -0.77 -0.91
CA THR A 41 -16.67 0.65 -0.71
C THR A 41 -18.16 0.96 -0.91
N VAL A 42 -18.77 0.46 -1.98
CA VAL A 42 -20.21 0.62 -2.26
C VAL A 42 -21.06 0.01 -1.14
N ALA A 43 -20.72 -1.20 -0.71
CA ALA A 43 -21.43 -1.86 0.40
C ALA A 43 -21.35 -1.03 1.69
N LEU A 44 -20.16 -0.55 2.06
CA LEU A 44 -19.98 0.31 3.24
C LEU A 44 -20.70 1.65 3.14
N TYR A 45 -20.74 2.23 1.93
CA TYR A 45 -21.46 3.48 1.65
C TYR A 45 -22.97 3.30 1.86
N LEU A 46 -23.55 2.22 1.31
CA LEU A 46 -24.98 1.91 1.46
C LEU A 46 -25.39 1.57 2.90
N ILE A 47 -24.49 0.96 3.68
CA ILE A 47 -24.74 0.62 5.11
C ILE A 47 -24.59 1.85 6.03
N GLY A 48 -24.11 2.99 5.52
CA GLY A 48 -23.95 4.22 6.30
C GLY A 48 -22.76 4.13 7.27
N THR A 49 -21.54 4.20 6.74
CA THR A 49 -20.32 4.09 7.55
C THR A 49 -19.54 5.42 7.57
N PRO A 50 -19.48 6.13 8.72
CA PRO A 50 -19.02 7.51 8.79
C PRO A 50 -17.49 7.71 8.74
N ARG A 51 -16.69 6.65 8.58
CA ARG A 51 -15.22 6.78 8.77
C ARG A 51 -14.44 7.20 7.52
N PHE A 52 -15.02 7.12 6.32
CA PHE A 52 -14.34 7.61 5.13
C PHE A 52 -14.14 9.12 5.14
N GLU A 53 -14.99 9.87 5.85
CA GLU A 53 -14.93 11.33 5.93
C GLU A 53 -13.63 11.82 6.58
N ILE A 54 -13.04 11.03 7.49
CA ILE A 54 -11.74 11.34 8.11
C ILE A 54 -10.63 11.39 7.04
N PHE A 55 -10.74 10.57 5.99
CA PHE A 55 -9.71 10.44 4.96
C PHE A 55 -10.03 11.22 3.69
N PHE A 56 -11.30 11.31 3.31
CA PHE A 56 -11.75 11.90 2.04
C PHE A 56 -12.54 13.21 2.23
N GLY A 57 -12.74 13.66 3.47
CA GLY A 57 -13.58 14.81 3.79
C GLY A 57 -15.02 14.60 3.32
N SER A 58 -15.61 15.62 2.71
CA SER A 58 -16.98 15.57 2.17
C SER A 58 -17.10 14.87 0.82
N ILE A 59 -16.01 14.34 0.26
CA ILE A 59 -16.02 13.70 -1.06
C ILE A 59 -16.67 12.32 -0.94
N ASN A 60 -17.54 11.99 -1.91
CA ASN A 60 -18.16 10.68 -1.98
C ASN A 60 -17.08 9.57 -2.07
N PRO A 61 -17.08 8.58 -1.16
CA PRO A 61 -16.01 7.57 -1.12
C PRO A 61 -16.00 6.65 -2.34
N VAL A 62 -17.17 6.32 -2.92
CA VAL A 62 -17.24 5.50 -4.15
C VAL A 62 -16.57 6.23 -5.31
N PHE A 63 -16.81 7.53 -5.43
CA PHE A 63 -16.17 8.36 -6.45
C PHE A 63 -14.65 8.44 -6.24
N MET A 64 -14.20 8.71 -5.01
CA MET A 64 -12.77 8.79 -4.68
C MET A 64 -12.04 7.46 -4.95
N ILE A 65 -12.61 6.33 -4.51
CA ILE A 65 -12.04 5.00 -4.77
C ILE A 65 -11.99 4.70 -6.27
N SER A 66 -12.99 5.13 -7.04
CA SER A 66 -12.97 4.97 -8.50
C SER A 66 -11.80 5.73 -9.14
N ILE A 67 -11.52 6.97 -8.69
CA ILE A 67 -10.35 7.74 -9.14
C ILE A 67 -9.05 7.00 -8.77
N ILE A 68 -8.94 6.51 -7.54
CA ILE A 68 -7.74 5.81 -7.06
C ILE A 68 -7.50 4.52 -7.86
N ILE A 69 -8.56 3.79 -8.24
CA ILE A 69 -8.46 2.61 -9.11
C ILE A 69 -7.94 2.99 -10.50
N VAL A 70 -8.48 4.05 -11.11
CA VAL A 70 -8.02 4.54 -12.43
C VAL A 70 -6.55 4.97 -12.36
N LEU A 71 -6.17 5.70 -11.32
CA LEU A 71 -4.78 6.08 -11.06
C LEU A 71 -3.90 4.84 -10.91
N GLY A 72 -4.31 3.88 -10.09
CA GLY A 72 -3.61 2.62 -9.86
C GLY A 72 -3.39 1.83 -11.14
N LEU A 73 -4.41 1.73 -12.01
CA LEU A 73 -4.29 1.10 -13.33
C LEU A 73 -3.26 1.79 -14.22
N GLY A 74 -3.23 3.13 -14.23
CA GLY A 74 -2.23 3.91 -14.96
C GLY A 74 -0.81 3.65 -14.45
N LEU A 75 -0.61 3.69 -13.13
CA LEU A 75 0.68 3.44 -12.49
C LEU A 75 1.18 2.01 -12.74
N VAL A 76 0.32 1.02 -12.54
CA VAL A 76 0.62 -0.40 -12.82
C VAL A 76 1.00 -0.60 -14.28
N SER A 77 0.28 0.04 -15.22
CA SER A 77 0.60 -0.06 -16.64
C SER A 77 2.00 0.49 -16.94
N ILE A 78 2.38 1.62 -16.31
CA ILE A 78 3.72 2.19 -16.44
C ILE A 78 4.76 1.23 -15.85
N LEU A 79 4.58 0.77 -14.61
CA LEU A 79 5.50 -0.12 -13.92
C LEU A 79 5.74 -1.43 -14.69
N LEU A 80 4.68 -2.03 -15.23
CA LEU A 80 4.75 -3.24 -16.05
C LEU A 80 5.45 -2.97 -17.38
N SER A 81 5.14 -1.86 -18.07
CA SER A 81 5.77 -1.52 -19.35
C SER A 81 7.29 -1.31 -19.25
N GLN A 82 7.78 -0.97 -18.06
CA GLN A 82 9.19 -0.79 -17.77
C GLN A 82 9.83 -2.01 -17.09
N GLU A 83 9.07 -3.08 -16.86
CA GLU A 83 9.51 -4.28 -16.14
C GLU A 83 10.10 -3.95 -14.76
N TRP A 84 9.63 -2.88 -14.11
CA TRP A 84 10.16 -2.44 -12.82
C TRP A 84 9.60 -3.25 -11.64
N VAL A 85 8.34 -3.66 -11.74
CA VAL A 85 7.58 -4.35 -10.69
C VAL A 85 6.54 -5.26 -11.33
N ASP A 86 6.31 -6.43 -10.72
CA ASP A 86 5.23 -7.34 -11.07
C ASP A 86 4.02 -7.18 -10.14
N ILE A 87 2.82 -7.47 -10.64
CA ILE A 87 1.59 -7.44 -9.83
C ILE A 87 1.33 -8.76 -9.14
N TYR A 88 1.64 -9.86 -9.82
CA TYR A 88 1.35 -11.21 -9.42
C TYR A 88 2.34 -12.19 -10.02
N LYS A 89 2.97 -13.00 -9.18
CA LYS A 89 3.72 -14.19 -9.59
C LYS A 89 3.15 -15.41 -8.90
N ARG A 90 2.83 -16.44 -9.69
CA ARG A 90 2.16 -17.64 -9.19
C ARG A 90 3.00 -18.39 -8.15
N GLU A 91 4.31 -18.39 -8.31
CA GLU A 91 5.29 -19.00 -7.42
C GLU A 91 5.28 -18.37 -6.02
N ASN A 92 4.92 -17.09 -5.90
CA ASN A 92 4.93 -16.36 -4.64
C ASN A 92 3.77 -16.71 -3.72
N LEU A 93 2.70 -17.35 -4.24
CA LEU A 93 1.56 -17.79 -3.43
C LEU A 93 1.98 -18.72 -2.29
N LYS A 94 3.00 -19.56 -2.52
CA LYS A 94 3.55 -20.45 -1.48
C LYS A 94 4.31 -19.68 -0.40
N SER A 95 4.83 -18.50 -0.73
CA SER A 95 5.58 -17.64 0.17
C SER A 95 4.71 -16.69 0.98
N LEU A 96 3.40 -16.57 0.70
CA LEU A 96 2.51 -15.65 1.42
C LEU A 96 2.54 -15.87 2.95
N LEU A 97 2.56 -17.12 3.40
CA LEU A 97 2.66 -17.44 4.83
C LEU A 97 3.97 -16.93 5.44
N LEU A 98 5.10 -17.15 4.75
CA LEU A 98 6.42 -16.70 5.22
C LEU A 98 6.52 -15.17 5.22
N ILE A 99 5.99 -14.54 4.18
CA ILE A 99 5.91 -13.08 4.05
C ILE A 99 5.03 -12.49 5.15
N SER A 100 4.04 -13.23 5.65
CA SER A 100 3.15 -12.77 6.72
C SER A 100 3.82 -12.77 8.10
N LEU A 101 4.86 -13.58 8.35
CA LEU A 101 5.47 -13.72 9.68
C LEU A 101 5.98 -12.39 10.27
N PRO A 102 6.66 -11.50 9.52
CA PRO A 102 7.11 -10.22 10.05
C PRO A 102 5.97 -9.28 10.48
N THR A 103 4.72 -9.50 10.06
CA THR A 103 3.59 -8.66 10.53
C THR A 103 3.35 -8.79 12.03
N VAL A 104 3.69 -9.94 12.62
CA VAL A 104 3.46 -10.24 14.04
C VAL A 104 4.24 -9.28 14.95
N PRO A 105 5.58 -9.12 14.84
CA PRO A 105 6.30 -8.15 15.67
C PRO A 105 5.84 -6.70 15.44
N PHE A 106 5.42 -6.31 14.23
CA PHE A 106 4.87 -4.97 13.99
C PHE A 106 3.54 -4.75 14.71
N ALA A 107 2.65 -5.74 14.67
CA ALA A 107 1.38 -5.69 15.39
C ALA A 107 1.59 -5.71 16.91
N LEU A 108 2.46 -6.59 17.40
CA LEU A 108 2.83 -6.62 18.82
C LEU A 108 3.41 -5.28 19.29
N GLY A 109 4.26 -4.63 18.49
CA GLY A 109 4.77 -3.30 18.79
C GLY A 109 3.64 -2.27 18.97
N ALA A 110 2.65 -2.27 18.07
CA ALA A 110 1.48 -1.40 18.16
C ALA A 110 0.66 -1.65 19.44
N ILE A 111 0.42 -2.93 19.74
CA ILE A 111 -0.33 -3.39 20.91
C ILE A 111 0.37 -2.96 22.19
N LEU A 112 1.69 -3.13 22.27
CA LEU A 112 2.47 -2.73 23.44
C LEU A 112 2.42 -1.22 23.66
N VAL A 113 2.47 -0.42 22.58
CA VAL A 113 2.30 1.04 22.69
C VAL A 113 0.91 1.38 23.22
N ASP A 114 -0.15 0.77 22.67
CA ASP A 114 -1.53 1.01 23.10
C ASP A 114 -1.80 0.56 24.54
N LEU A 115 -1.15 -0.51 25.01
CA LEU A 115 -1.23 -0.94 26.40
C LEU A 115 -0.60 0.06 27.38
N VAL A 116 0.44 0.78 26.96
CA VAL A 116 1.15 1.77 27.79
C VAL A 116 0.50 3.15 27.69
N PHE A 117 0.08 3.53 26.49
CA PHE A 117 -0.60 4.79 26.21
C PHE A 117 -1.81 4.50 25.31
N PRO A 118 -2.99 4.24 25.90
CA PRO A 118 -4.19 3.89 25.15
C PRO A 118 -4.55 4.95 24.10
N TYR A 119 -4.69 4.52 22.85
CA TYR A 119 -5.32 5.30 21.80
C TYR A 119 -6.81 5.52 22.13
N PRO A 120 -7.49 6.53 21.54
CA PRO A 120 -8.94 6.70 21.70
C PRO A 120 -9.72 5.40 21.44
N GLU A 121 -10.80 5.17 22.19
CA GLU A 121 -11.63 3.96 22.10
C GLU A 121 -12.11 3.71 20.66
N ASP A 122 -12.45 4.77 19.94
CA ASP A 122 -12.94 4.76 18.57
C ASP A 122 -11.82 4.72 17.50
N THR A 123 -10.57 4.44 17.85
CA THR A 123 -9.46 4.34 16.87
C THR A 123 -9.73 3.27 15.80
N ASN A 124 -10.32 2.13 16.16
CA ASN A 124 -10.59 1.03 15.22
C ASN A 124 -12.06 1.01 14.76
N VAL A 125 -12.27 0.65 13.49
CA VAL A 125 -13.60 0.35 12.98
C VAL A 125 -14.02 -1.00 13.54
N LEU A 126 -15.24 -1.11 14.05
CA LEU A 126 -15.72 -2.35 14.66
C LEU A 126 -16.21 -3.35 13.62
N LEU A 127 -16.23 -4.63 14.02
CA LEU A 127 -16.88 -5.68 13.25
C LEU A 127 -18.40 -5.41 13.13
N PRO A 128 -19.04 -5.81 12.01
CA PRO A 128 -18.45 -6.47 10.84
C PRO A 128 -17.85 -5.51 9.81
N LYS A 129 -18.04 -4.19 9.97
CA LYS A 129 -17.65 -3.15 8.98
C LYS A 129 -16.15 -3.14 8.69
N SER A 130 -15.32 -3.45 9.69
CA SER A 130 -13.87 -3.55 9.57
C SER A 130 -13.38 -4.53 8.51
N LEU A 131 -14.12 -5.62 8.25
CA LEU A 131 -13.77 -6.62 7.23
C LEU A 131 -13.74 -6.04 5.82
N LEU A 132 -14.56 -5.03 5.54
CA LEU A 132 -14.61 -4.35 4.24
C LEU A 132 -13.75 -3.09 4.24
N PHE A 133 -13.69 -2.41 5.39
CA PHE A 133 -13.04 -1.10 5.51
C PHE A 133 -11.52 -1.20 5.40
N TYR A 134 -10.89 -2.12 6.14
CA TYR A 134 -9.44 -2.19 6.21
C TYR A 134 -8.80 -2.68 4.90
N PRO A 135 -9.37 -3.66 4.16
CA PRO A 135 -8.87 -3.95 2.82
C PRO A 135 -8.98 -2.76 1.88
N THR A 136 -10.10 -2.02 1.93
CA THR A 136 -10.31 -0.82 1.11
C THR A 136 -9.25 0.24 1.40
N MET A 137 -9.06 0.61 2.67
CA MET A 137 -8.06 1.61 3.05
C MET A 137 -6.63 1.11 2.83
N GLY A 138 -6.37 -0.19 3.00
CA GLY A 138 -5.09 -0.78 2.66
C GLY A 138 -4.75 -0.54 1.19
N PHE A 139 -5.71 -0.78 0.29
CA PHE A 139 -5.52 -0.56 -1.14
C PHE A 139 -5.24 0.91 -1.45
N VAL A 140 -5.99 1.82 -0.83
CA VAL A 140 -5.75 3.27 -0.95
C VAL A 140 -4.32 3.65 -0.56
N VAL A 141 -3.85 3.14 0.58
CA VAL A 141 -2.49 3.43 1.06
C VAL A 141 -1.43 2.83 0.12
N GLU A 142 -1.65 1.63 -0.41
CA GLU A 142 -0.72 1.06 -1.41
C GLU A 142 -0.64 1.90 -2.68
N ILE A 143 -1.76 2.41 -3.19
CA ILE A 143 -1.72 3.23 -4.41
C ILE A 143 -1.06 4.58 -4.13
N LEU A 144 -1.51 5.30 -3.10
CA LEU A 144 -1.13 6.69 -2.87
C LEU A 144 0.25 6.86 -2.22
N PHE A 145 0.59 6.01 -1.23
CA PHE A 145 1.84 6.15 -0.48
C PHE A 145 2.96 5.24 -1.00
N HIS A 146 2.66 4.26 -1.86
CA HIS A 146 3.68 3.34 -2.38
C HIS A 146 3.78 3.40 -3.90
N LEU A 147 2.78 2.94 -4.65
CA LEU A 147 2.90 2.83 -6.11
C LEU A 147 3.07 4.19 -6.80
N LEU A 148 2.31 5.21 -6.40
CA LEU A 148 2.43 6.56 -6.96
C LEU A 148 3.84 7.13 -6.77
N PRO A 149 4.36 7.29 -5.54
CA PRO A 149 5.70 7.84 -5.35
C PRO A 149 6.79 6.93 -5.93
N LEU A 150 6.61 5.61 -5.90
CA LEU A 150 7.55 4.66 -6.52
C LEU A 150 7.66 4.89 -8.02
N THR A 151 6.54 5.00 -8.71
CA THR A 151 6.50 5.21 -10.16
C THR A 151 7.15 6.55 -10.52
N LEU A 152 6.82 7.62 -9.79
CA LEU A 152 7.38 8.95 -10.03
C LEU A 152 8.89 9.00 -9.77
N LEU A 153 9.35 8.43 -8.65
CA LEU A 153 10.77 8.42 -8.30
C LEU A 153 11.57 7.50 -9.21
N LEU A 154 11.05 6.34 -9.61
CA LEU A 154 11.72 5.48 -10.58
C LEU A 154 11.86 6.17 -11.93
N ALA A 155 10.78 6.80 -12.43
CA ALA A 155 10.83 7.54 -13.69
C ALA A 155 11.85 8.68 -13.64
N LEU A 156 11.87 9.46 -12.55
CA LEU A 156 12.82 10.55 -12.36
C LEU A 156 14.26 10.03 -12.25
N LEU A 157 14.53 9.13 -11.30
CA LEU A 157 15.88 8.70 -10.97
C LEU A 157 16.51 7.82 -12.05
N THR A 158 15.75 6.97 -12.74
CA THR A 158 16.28 6.18 -13.86
C THR A 158 16.57 7.05 -15.09
N SER A 159 15.85 8.16 -15.26
CA SER A 159 16.11 9.15 -16.32
C SER A 159 17.36 9.98 -16.02
N VAL A 160 17.57 10.39 -14.76
CA VAL A 160 18.73 11.18 -14.33
C VAL A 160 20.00 10.33 -14.24
N PHE A 161 19.90 9.13 -13.69
CA PHE A 161 21.05 8.26 -13.40
C PHE A 161 21.18 7.11 -14.41
N LYS A 162 21.15 7.44 -15.71
CA LYS A 162 21.30 6.45 -16.80
C LYS A 162 22.57 5.62 -16.64
N GLY A 163 22.47 4.30 -16.81
CA GLY A 163 23.60 3.37 -16.74
C GLY A 163 24.10 3.05 -15.33
N ARG A 164 23.43 3.54 -14.27
CA ARG A 164 23.69 3.11 -12.89
C ARG A 164 22.96 1.81 -12.58
N ASP A 165 23.43 1.15 -11.52
CA ASP A 165 22.87 -0.07 -10.97
C ASP A 165 21.42 0.17 -10.48
N PHE A 166 20.45 -0.41 -11.18
CA PHE A 166 19.02 -0.28 -10.90
C PHE A 166 18.68 -0.75 -9.48
N ASP A 167 19.38 -1.77 -8.97
CA ASP A 167 19.11 -2.30 -7.64
C ASP A 167 19.41 -1.30 -6.53
N ARG A 168 20.47 -0.50 -6.71
CA ARG A 168 20.85 0.57 -5.79
C ARG A 168 19.87 1.74 -5.85
N ILE A 169 19.46 2.13 -7.07
CA ILE A 169 18.43 3.17 -7.25
C ILE A 169 17.15 2.75 -6.54
N PHE A 170 16.69 1.52 -6.76
CA PHE A 170 15.48 1.00 -6.16
C PHE A 170 15.58 1.00 -4.61
N LEU A 171 16.72 0.57 -4.05
CA LEU A 171 16.94 0.59 -2.59
C LEU A 171 16.83 2.01 -2.00
N VAL A 172 17.42 3.01 -2.65
CA VAL A 172 17.31 4.41 -2.22
C VAL A 172 15.85 4.87 -2.25
N ILE A 173 15.11 4.51 -3.30
CA ILE A 173 13.69 4.85 -3.42
C ILE A 173 12.87 4.19 -2.30
N ILE A 174 13.13 2.92 -1.98
CA ILE A 174 12.47 2.24 -0.87
C ILE A 174 12.63 3.03 0.43
N VAL A 175 13.86 3.45 0.76
CA VAL A 175 14.14 4.21 1.98
C VAL A 175 13.37 5.53 1.99
N ILE A 176 13.38 6.28 0.87
CA ILE A 176 12.68 7.57 0.76
C ILE A 176 11.17 7.40 0.93
N ILE A 177 10.56 6.43 0.23
CA ILE A 177 9.11 6.22 0.27
C ILE A 177 8.66 5.72 1.64
N SER A 178 9.48 4.90 2.31
CA SER A 178 9.17 4.39 3.65
C SER A 178 9.01 5.48 4.70
N LEU A 179 9.49 6.70 4.44
CA LEU A 179 9.31 7.85 5.34
C LEU A 179 7.95 8.55 5.15
N LEU A 180 7.24 8.34 4.04
CA LEU A 180 6.03 9.11 3.73
C LEU A 180 4.88 8.83 4.69
N GLU A 181 4.58 7.55 4.96
CA GLU A 181 3.50 7.18 5.89
C GLU A 181 3.77 7.64 7.34
N PRO A 182 4.99 7.45 7.92
CA PRO A 182 5.34 8.01 9.21
C PRO A 182 5.18 9.54 9.29
N LEU A 183 5.69 10.27 8.29
CA LEU A 183 5.61 11.73 8.28
C LEU A 183 4.16 12.21 8.20
N TYR A 184 3.34 11.55 7.37
CA TYR A 184 1.91 11.84 7.29
C TYR A 184 1.20 11.61 8.63
N GLN A 185 1.51 10.51 9.33
CA GLN A 185 0.87 10.19 10.61
C GLN A 185 1.33 11.08 11.76
N LEU A 186 2.57 11.61 11.74
CA LEU A 186 3.02 12.56 12.74
C LEU A 186 2.16 13.84 12.72
N ASP A 187 1.84 14.36 11.54
CA ASP A 187 1.00 15.55 11.37
C ASP A 187 -0.48 15.28 11.67
N PHE A 188 -0.98 14.09 11.31
CA PHE A 188 -2.40 13.73 11.49
C PHE A 188 -2.74 13.17 12.87
N SER A 189 -1.74 12.76 13.65
CA SER A 189 -2.01 12.07 14.91
C SER A 189 -2.83 12.93 15.86
N GLY A 190 -2.58 14.24 15.99
CA GLY A 190 -3.44 15.16 16.75
C GLY A 190 -3.73 14.74 18.20
N THR A 191 -3.08 13.68 18.69
CA THR A 191 -3.53 12.83 19.80
C THR A 191 -3.00 13.30 21.13
N GLY A 192 -2.25 14.42 21.15
CA GLY A 192 -1.58 14.89 22.36
C GLY A 192 -0.58 13.89 22.93
N HIS A 193 -0.14 12.90 22.13
CA HIS A 193 0.85 11.91 22.59
C HIS A 193 2.17 12.60 22.93
N PRO A 194 2.89 12.09 23.95
CA PRO A 194 4.28 12.47 24.17
C PRO A 194 5.13 12.21 22.92
N ILE A 195 6.07 13.12 22.62
CA ILE A 195 6.92 13.04 21.41
C ILE A 195 7.66 11.69 21.26
N TRP A 196 8.01 11.05 22.37
CA TRP A 196 8.70 9.76 22.36
C TRP A 196 7.80 8.61 21.90
N ILE A 197 6.50 8.65 22.18
CA ILE A 197 5.51 7.70 21.64
C ILE A 197 5.41 7.88 20.14
N SER A 198 5.23 9.13 19.68
CA SER A 198 5.18 9.47 18.26
C SER A 198 6.45 9.04 17.52
N ALA A 199 7.62 9.18 18.14
CA ALA A 199 8.89 8.72 17.57
C ALA A 199 8.96 7.19 17.44
N ILE A 200 8.53 6.44 18.47
CA ILE A 200 8.47 4.97 18.43
C ILE A 200 7.53 4.51 17.32
N GLU A 201 6.33 5.09 17.24
CA GLU A 201 5.35 4.79 16.19
C GLU A 201 5.88 5.13 14.80
N GLY A 202 6.51 6.30 14.64
CA GLY A 202 7.14 6.70 13.39
C GLY A 202 8.23 5.72 12.94
N ILE A 203 9.10 5.28 13.84
CA ILE A 203 10.14 4.27 13.55
C ILE A 203 9.50 2.93 13.16
N ARG A 204 8.48 2.48 13.91
CA ARG A 204 7.76 1.23 13.64
C ARG A 204 7.11 1.24 12.26
N LEU A 205 6.44 2.33 11.89
CA LEU A 205 5.79 2.52 10.60
C LEU A 205 6.80 2.65 9.45
N PHE A 206 7.94 3.30 9.70
CA PHE A 206 9.03 3.36 8.73
C PHE A 206 9.54 1.96 8.40
N LEU A 207 9.84 1.16 9.43
CA LEU A 207 10.30 -0.22 9.26
C LEU A 207 9.23 -1.10 8.61
N PHE A 208 7.97 -0.91 8.95
CA PHE A 208 6.85 -1.61 8.32
C PHE A 208 6.79 -1.33 6.81
N SER A 209 6.81 -0.04 6.43
CA SER A 209 6.78 0.40 5.03
C SER A 209 8.03 -0.07 4.26
N TYR A 210 9.19 -0.06 4.91
CA TYR A 210 10.44 -0.56 4.33
C TYR A 210 10.36 -2.06 4.01
N VAL A 211 9.87 -2.86 4.94
CA VAL A 211 9.67 -4.31 4.73
C VAL A 211 8.64 -4.54 3.62
N GLN A 212 7.55 -3.78 3.64
CA GLN A 212 6.48 -3.88 2.65
C GLN A 212 6.99 -3.58 1.22
N LEU A 213 7.74 -2.50 1.02
CA LEU A 213 8.37 -2.18 -0.27
C LEU A 213 9.48 -3.15 -0.66
N SER A 214 10.20 -3.72 0.32
CA SER A 214 11.17 -4.79 0.06
C SER A 214 10.47 -6.07 -0.43
N ILE A 215 9.27 -6.37 0.09
CA ILE A 215 8.42 -7.45 -0.41
C ILE A 215 7.99 -7.16 -1.84
N LEU A 216 7.54 -5.93 -2.15
CA LEU A 216 7.18 -5.54 -3.51
C LEU A 216 8.33 -5.76 -4.50
N LYS A 217 9.53 -5.30 -4.15
CA LYS A 217 10.72 -5.46 -5.00
C LYS A 217 11.05 -6.92 -5.25
N LYS A 218 10.99 -7.76 -4.21
CA LYS A 218 11.43 -9.16 -4.27
C LYS A 218 10.36 -10.09 -4.86
N TYR A 219 9.09 -9.82 -4.56
CA TYR A 219 7.97 -10.68 -4.88
C TYR A 219 7.09 -10.00 -5.94
N ASP A 220 6.03 -9.30 -5.50
CA ASP A 220 5.06 -8.61 -6.35
C ASP A 220 4.10 -7.72 -5.50
N PHE A 221 3.23 -6.96 -6.18
CA PHE A 221 2.20 -6.12 -5.55
C PHE A 221 1.23 -6.90 -4.68
N LEU A 222 0.75 -8.06 -5.14
CA LEU A 222 -0.21 -8.86 -4.38
C LEU A 222 0.38 -9.30 -3.04
N SER A 223 1.64 -9.72 -3.02
CA SER A 223 2.36 -10.12 -1.81
C SER A 223 2.54 -8.94 -0.85
N MET A 224 2.87 -7.76 -1.37
CA MET A 224 2.95 -6.52 -0.60
C MET A 224 1.59 -6.16 0.03
N TYR A 225 0.53 -6.17 -0.77
CA TYR A 225 -0.80 -5.85 -0.30
C TYR A 225 -1.31 -6.87 0.74
N TRP A 226 -1.07 -8.16 0.50
CA TRP A 226 -1.37 -9.24 1.45
C TRP A 226 -0.69 -9.03 2.81
N PHE A 227 0.60 -8.64 2.80
CA PHE A 227 1.33 -8.30 4.02
C PHE A 227 0.60 -7.23 4.86
N ARG A 228 0.12 -6.16 4.21
CA ARG A 228 -0.69 -5.13 4.88
C ARG A 228 -2.00 -5.67 5.43
N ILE A 229 -2.71 -6.50 4.68
CA ILE A 229 -3.97 -7.10 5.14
C ILE A 229 -3.76 -7.95 6.38
N ILE A 230 -2.72 -8.78 6.43
CA ILE A 230 -2.45 -9.60 7.62
C ILE A 230 -2.10 -8.72 8.83
N TYR A 231 -1.29 -7.67 8.65
CA TYR A 231 -1.04 -6.72 9.72
C TYR A 231 -2.33 -6.05 10.22
N TYR A 232 -3.22 -5.64 9.32
CA TYR A 232 -4.53 -5.08 9.68
C TYR A 232 -5.42 -6.08 10.42
N ILE A 233 -5.38 -7.36 10.08
CA ILE A 233 -6.11 -8.39 10.83
C ILE A 233 -5.63 -8.42 12.29
N TRP A 234 -4.32 -8.46 12.52
CA TRP A 234 -3.78 -8.48 13.88
C TRP A 234 -4.07 -7.21 14.67
N TRP A 235 -3.72 -6.06 14.09
CA TRP A 235 -3.80 -4.77 14.78
C TRP A 235 -5.22 -4.23 14.85
N HIS A 236 -5.91 -4.16 13.71
CA HIS A 236 -7.18 -3.45 13.63
C HIS A 236 -8.40 -4.32 13.94
N LEU A 237 -8.36 -5.62 13.65
CA LEU A 237 -9.52 -6.50 13.87
C LEU A 237 -9.39 -7.24 15.21
N VAL A 238 -8.33 -8.04 15.38
CA VAL A 238 -8.13 -8.87 16.59
C VAL A 238 -7.91 -7.97 17.80
N TRP A 239 -6.85 -7.16 17.79
CA TRP A 239 -6.59 -6.26 18.89
C TRP A 239 -7.64 -5.15 19.01
N GLY A 240 -8.08 -4.56 17.89
CA GLY A 240 -9.15 -3.56 17.89
C GLY A 240 -10.46 -4.02 18.56
N THR A 241 -10.74 -5.33 18.59
CA THR A 241 -11.86 -5.90 19.35
C THR A 241 -11.48 -6.16 20.82
N ILE A 242 -10.32 -6.76 21.06
CA ILE A 242 -9.86 -7.14 22.42
C ILE A 242 -9.65 -5.90 23.30
N ARG A 243 -9.07 -4.84 22.75
CA ARG A 243 -8.71 -3.63 23.49
C ARG A 243 -9.91 -2.97 24.16
N LEU A 244 -11.11 -3.09 23.59
CA LEU A 244 -12.34 -2.53 24.14
C LEU A 244 -12.76 -3.15 25.47
N VAL A 245 -12.31 -4.37 25.76
CA VAL A 245 -12.61 -5.06 27.03
C VAL A 245 -11.44 -4.92 28.01
N VAL A 246 -10.22 -4.75 27.48
CA VAL A 246 -9.00 -4.72 28.28
C VAL A 246 -8.67 -3.31 28.76
N LEU A 247 -8.93 -2.28 27.95
CA LEU A 247 -8.51 -0.91 28.21
C LEU A 247 -9.66 0.04 28.59
N PHE A 248 -10.92 -0.36 28.37
CA PHE A 248 -12.14 0.45 28.57
C PHE A 248 -13.20 -0.37 29.31
#